data_AF-A0AAV2RFM7-F1
#
_entry.id   AF-A0AAV2RFM7-F1
#
_cell.length_a   1.000
_cell.length_b   1.000
_cell.length_c   1.000
_cell.angle_alpha   90.00
_cell.angle_beta   90.00
_cell.angle_gamma   90.00
#
_symmetry.space_group_name_H-M   'P 1'
#
loop_
_entity.id
_entity.type
_entity.pdbx_description
1 polymer ?
#
loop_
_entity_poly.entity_id
_entity_poly.type
_entity_poly.pdbx_seq_one_letter_code
_entity_poly.pdbx_strand_id
1 'polypeptide(L)'
;MSFVSETGSTKSRVNSTSHESMSDVEEGEESATAAIRHHHKRRARNRYFSECSDGSNGGDGVCGEHERLFVEKMASKARPSNISGEVQRERTNSINSIIGKSILGQIHLDLANYHEVNRFVCGSENFDVGAAFFHLEASAECGILEATITMARLHLGLPHDILPHINFGDECNLNKGFAYLETAAEAGDRAAMVYMAEALRTGFGLPNQCSPNWALAVRWYEEAVYLEETDSDGNFDGTMDHPRHQLVATQAHMFLTGGHGLVQHTKKAGELFTWAAELATEAMKGKLAAKYYMQAEEAWAQIPEE
;
A
#
# COMPACT_ATOMS: atom_id res chain seq x y z
N MET A 1 -60.11 -10.30 -20.39
CA MET A 1 -60.19 -8.84 -20.69
C MET A 1 -59.03 -8.51 -21.59
N SER A 2 -59.27 -7.78 -22.67
CA SER A 2 -58.28 -7.59 -23.74
C SER A 2 -58.19 -6.11 -24.07
N PHE A 3 -56.98 -5.54 -24.00
CA PHE A 3 -56.69 -4.23 -24.58
C PHE A 3 -55.29 -4.24 -25.19
N VAL A 4 -55.14 -3.47 -26.26
CA VAL A 4 -53.94 -3.41 -27.12
C VAL A 4 -53.54 -1.94 -27.24
N SER A 5 -52.24 -1.67 -27.19
CA SER A 5 -51.62 -0.37 -27.49
C SER A 5 -50.21 -0.67 -28.02
N GLU A 6 -50.05 -0.78 -29.33
CA GLU A 6 -49.68 0.32 -30.24
C GLU A 6 -48.25 0.83 -30.04
N THR A 7 -47.42 0.61 -31.07
CA THR A 7 -46.01 1.02 -31.13
C THR A 7 -45.87 2.26 -32.01
N GLY A 8 -45.66 3.42 -31.39
CA GLY A 8 -45.37 4.67 -32.11
C GLY A 8 -43.93 4.73 -32.66
N SER A 9 -43.75 5.27 -33.87
CA SER A 9 -42.44 5.45 -34.52
C SER A 9 -42.30 6.86 -35.08
N THR A 10 -41.24 7.57 -34.69
CA THR A 10 -40.88 8.90 -35.24
C THR A 10 -39.36 9.02 -35.44
N LYS A 11 -38.96 9.62 -36.56
CA LYS A 11 -37.55 9.85 -36.95
C LYS A 11 -37.16 11.32 -36.81
N SER A 12 -36.01 11.62 -36.21
CA SER A 12 -35.25 12.86 -36.45
C SER A 12 -33.88 12.80 -35.77
N ARG A 13 -32.80 13.43 -36.28
CA ARG A 13 -32.47 13.89 -37.64
C ARG A 13 -30.96 14.18 -37.65
N VAL A 14 -30.22 13.70 -38.63
CA VAL A 14 -28.78 14.02 -38.80
C VAL A 14 -28.62 15.48 -39.22
N ASN A 15 -27.58 16.16 -38.74
CA ASN A 15 -27.18 17.47 -39.29
C ASN A 15 -25.65 17.62 -39.28
N SER A 16 -25.08 17.83 -40.47
CA SER A 16 -23.64 17.99 -40.70
C SER A 16 -23.41 18.70 -42.04
N THR A 17 -22.91 19.94 -42.00
CA THR A 17 -22.49 20.69 -43.21
C THR A 17 -21.39 21.69 -42.86
N SER A 18 -20.33 21.66 -43.66
CA SER A 18 -19.19 22.59 -43.66
C SER A 18 -19.16 23.40 -44.95
N HIS A 19 -18.50 24.57 -44.94
CA HIS A 19 -17.82 25.26 -46.06
C HIS A 19 -17.00 26.42 -45.42
N GLU A 20 -15.72 26.73 -45.68
CA GLU A 20 -14.79 26.64 -46.84
C GLU A 20 -14.69 27.88 -47.75
N SER A 21 -13.57 28.60 -47.61
CA SER A 21 -12.77 29.32 -48.64
C SER A 21 -11.65 30.10 -47.89
N MET A 22 -10.33 29.96 -48.10
CA MET A 22 -9.49 30.28 -49.28
C MET A 22 -9.62 31.75 -49.74
N SER A 23 -8.57 32.54 -50.00
CA SER A 23 -7.08 32.36 -50.00
C SER A 23 -6.40 33.77 -49.78
N ASP A 24 -5.13 34.18 -50.02
CA ASP A 24 -3.88 33.78 -50.74
C ASP A 24 -2.66 34.54 -50.09
N VAL A 25 -1.44 33.97 -49.88
CA VAL A 25 -0.16 34.02 -50.66
C VAL A 25 0.82 35.21 -50.41
N GLU A 26 2.08 34.87 -50.03
CA GLU A 26 3.41 35.59 -50.11
C GLU A 26 3.54 37.05 -49.57
N GLU A 27 4.69 37.60 -49.13
CA GLU A 27 6.12 37.25 -48.89
C GLU A 27 6.52 37.93 -47.54
N GLY A 28 7.66 37.77 -46.84
CA GLY A 28 8.96 37.17 -47.14
C GLY A 28 10.12 38.07 -46.65
N GLU A 29 10.45 38.10 -45.34
CA GLU A 29 11.66 38.78 -44.83
C GLU A 29 12.20 38.18 -43.50
N GLU A 30 13.49 38.41 -43.17
CA GLU A 30 14.26 37.65 -42.16
C GLU A 30 14.25 38.25 -40.73
N SER A 31 14.50 37.42 -39.69
CA SER A 31 15.73 37.50 -38.85
C SER A 31 15.68 36.69 -37.52
N ALA A 32 16.86 36.31 -37.03
CA ALA A 32 17.22 36.03 -35.63
C ALA A 32 16.43 34.97 -34.82
N THR A 33 16.63 33.68 -35.12
CA THR A 33 16.30 32.58 -34.19
C THR A 33 17.21 32.57 -32.94
N ALA A 34 16.75 33.15 -31.83
CA ALA A 34 17.46 33.15 -30.55
C ALA A 34 17.42 31.76 -29.87
N ALA A 35 18.50 31.00 -29.97
CA ALA A 35 18.55 29.61 -29.51
C ALA A 35 18.65 29.46 -27.97
N ILE A 36 17.52 29.18 -27.31
CA ILE A 36 17.49 28.73 -25.91
C ILE A 36 18.10 27.32 -25.81
N ARG A 37 19.39 27.25 -25.48
CA ARG A 37 20.13 25.98 -25.32
C ARG A 37 19.70 25.26 -24.04
N HIS A 38 18.66 24.44 -24.10
CA HIS A 38 18.40 23.43 -23.07
C HIS A 38 19.56 22.43 -23.05
N HIS A 39 20.46 22.60 -22.08
CA HIS A 39 21.67 21.80 -21.91
C HIS A 39 21.31 20.42 -21.32
N HIS A 40 20.66 19.58 -22.11
CA HIS A 40 20.53 18.15 -21.82
C HIS A 40 21.93 17.54 -21.75
N LYS A 41 22.49 17.48 -20.53
CA LYS A 41 23.64 16.63 -20.22
C LYS A 41 23.25 15.20 -20.58
N ARG A 42 23.64 14.75 -21.78
CA ARG A 42 23.52 13.35 -22.22
C ARG A 42 24.27 12.49 -21.20
N ARG A 43 23.53 11.95 -20.24
CA ARG A 43 24.05 11.04 -19.20
C ARG A 43 24.61 9.83 -19.94
N ALA A 44 25.93 9.77 -20.06
CA ALA A 44 26.59 8.74 -20.86
C ALA A 44 26.19 7.37 -20.34
N ARG A 45 25.61 6.54 -21.21
CA ARG A 45 25.41 5.13 -20.89
C ARG A 45 26.79 4.49 -20.94
N ASN A 46 27.40 4.22 -19.78
CA ASN A 46 28.59 3.41 -19.71
C ASN A 46 28.26 2.01 -20.23
N ARG A 47 28.51 1.79 -21.53
CA ARG A 47 28.68 0.45 -22.08
C ARG A 47 30.00 -0.07 -21.50
N TYR A 48 29.91 -0.91 -20.48
CA TYR A 48 31.04 -1.75 -20.11
C TYR A 48 31.26 -2.72 -21.25
N PHE A 49 32.41 -2.63 -21.91
CA PHE A 49 32.84 -3.65 -22.87
C PHE A 49 33.15 -4.93 -22.10
N SER A 50 32.67 -6.06 -22.61
CA SER A 50 33.05 -7.39 -22.11
C SER A 50 34.23 -7.87 -22.93
N GLU A 51 35.44 -7.50 -22.51
CA GLU A 51 36.68 -7.82 -23.23
C GLU A 51 37.17 -9.25 -22.89
N CYS A 52 36.47 -10.24 -23.44
CA CYS A 52 36.98 -11.61 -23.49
C CYS A 52 38.01 -11.74 -24.63
N SER A 53 39.21 -11.19 -24.42
CA SER A 53 40.39 -11.44 -25.28
C SER A 53 41.56 -11.91 -24.43
N ASP A 54 41.92 -13.18 -24.61
CA ASP A 54 43.21 -13.71 -24.16
C ASP A 54 44.35 -12.97 -24.89
N GLY A 55 45.38 -12.55 -24.14
CA GLY A 55 46.40 -11.61 -24.61
C GLY A 55 47.46 -11.32 -23.56
N SER A 56 48.64 -11.91 -23.70
CA SER A 56 49.68 -11.92 -22.67
C SER A 56 50.54 -10.65 -22.58
N ASN A 57 51.28 -10.55 -21.47
CA ASN A 57 52.42 -9.67 -21.16
C ASN A 57 52.16 -8.18 -20.85
N GLY A 58 52.12 -7.89 -19.55
CA GLY A 58 53.08 -6.95 -18.92
C GLY A 58 52.63 -5.50 -18.78
N GLY A 59 52.23 -5.10 -17.56
CA GLY A 59 52.00 -3.68 -17.25
C GLY A 59 51.26 -3.41 -15.94
N ASP A 60 51.99 -3.42 -14.82
CA ASP A 60 51.69 -2.74 -13.56
C ASP A 60 50.41 -3.09 -12.76
N GLY A 61 50.38 -2.72 -11.48
CA GLY A 61 49.42 -3.19 -10.46
C GLY A 61 47.98 -2.67 -10.55
N VAL A 62 47.63 -1.89 -11.59
CA VAL A 62 46.38 -1.10 -11.65
C VAL A 62 45.14 -1.96 -11.93
N CYS A 63 45.29 -3.07 -12.64
CA CYS A 63 44.16 -3.90 -13.09
C CYS A 63 43.32 -4.45 -11.91
N GLY A 64 43.97 -5.03 -10.90
CA GLY A 64 43.29 -5.73 -9.81
C GLY A 64 42.43 -4.85 -8.90
N GLU A 65 42.78 -3.57 -8.72
CA GLU A 65 41.95 -2.64 -7.94
C GLU A 65 40.72 -2.19 -8.73
N HIS A 66 40.87 -1.91 -10.03
CA HIS A 66 39.75 -1.58 -10.91
C HIS A 66 38.79 -2.76 -11.08
N GLU A 67 39.30 -3.99 -11.19
CA GLU A 67 38.50 -5.21 -11.24
C GLU A 67 37.75 -5.45 -9.91
N ARG A 68 38.42 -5.33 -8.76
CA ARG A 68 37.76 -5.41 -7.43
C ARG A 68 36.65 -4.38 -7.29
N LEU A 69 36.91 -3.12 -7.62
CA LEU A 69 35.92 -2.04 -7.57
C LEU A 69 34.78 -2.25 -8.58
N PHE A 70 35.00 -2.96 -9.68
CA PHE A 70 33.95 -3.34 -10.62
C PHE A 70 33.11 -4.50 -10.09
N VAL A 71 33.73 -5.56 -9.56
CA VAL A 71 33.06 -6.70 -8.92
C VAL A 71 32.24 -6.24 -7.71
N GLU A 72 32.76 -5.33 -6.88
CA GLU A 72 32.04 -4.72 -5.76
C GLU A 72 30.85 -3.88 -6.24
N LYS A 73 31.01 -3.07 -7.30
CA LYS A 73 29.94 -2.27 -7.93
C LYS A 73 28.95 -3.08 -8.77
N MET A 74 29.26 -4.34 -9.05
CA MET A 74 28.34 -5.33 -9.59
C MET A 74 27.61 -6.05 -8.46
N ALA A 75 28.32 -6.55 -7.43
CA ALA A 75 27.73 -7.24 -6.28
C ALA A 75 26.73 -6.36 -5.51
N SER A 76 27.06 -5.07 -5.30
CA SER A 76 26.16 -4.08 -4.69
C SER A 76 24.95 -3.67 -5.57
N LYS A 77 24.84 -4.21 -6.79
CA LYS A 77 23.68 -4.07 -7.69
C LYS A 77 23.03 -5.39 -8.07
N ALA A 78 23.73 -6.51 -7.86
CA ALA A 78 23.27 -7.83 -8.20
C ALA A 78 22.10 -8.19 -7.30
N ARG A 79 20.93 -8.41 -7.89
CA ARG A 79 19.82 -9.02 -7.16
C ARG A 79 19.96 -10.54 -7.19
N PRO A 80 19.66 -11.22 -6.07
CA PRO A 80 19.54 -12.67 -6.03
C PRO A 80 18.38 -13.13 -6.92
N SER A 81 18.55 -14.31 -7.53
CA SER A 81 17.58 -14.96 -8.41
C SER A 81 16.65 -15.95 -7.68
N ASN A 82 16.61 -15.91 -6.35
CA ASN A 82 15.84 -16.81 -5.50
C ASN A 82 15.35 -16.11 -4.23
N ILE A 83 14.21 -16.58 -3.71
CA ILE A 83 13.47 -15.96 -2.61
C ILE A 83 14.34 -15.82 -1.36
N SER A 84 15.01 -16.90 -0.93
CA SER A 84 15.87 -16.90 0.26
C SER A 84 16.99 -15.85 0.19
N GLY A 85 17.60 -15.65 -0.99
CA GLY A 85 18.58 -14.61 -1.20
C GLY A 85 17.97 -13.20 -1.11
N GLU A 86 16.77 -13.00 -1.65
CA GLU A 86 16.08 -11.69 -1.65
C GLU A 86 15.62 -11.31 -0.23
N VAL A 87 15.03 -12.25 0.52
CA VAL A 87 14.74 -12.12 1.96
C VAL A 87 15.99 -11.73 2.76
N GLN A 88 17.12 -12.41 2.50
CA GLN A 88 18.38 -12.10 3.18
C GLN A 88 18.98 -10.76 2.74
N ARG A 89 18.78 -10.34 1.49
CA ARG A 89 19.15 -9.00 1.00
C ARG A 89 18.33 -7.92 1.71
N GLU A 90 17.03 -8.13 1.91
CA GLU A 90 16.17 -7.12 2.54
C GLU A 90 16.44 -7.00 4.03
N ARG A 91 16.54 -8.14 4.74
CA ARG A 91 16.96 -8.20 6.15
C ARG A 91 18.30 -7.49 6.42
N THR A 92 19.24 -7.54 5.49
CA THR A 92 20.56 -6.87 5.62
C THR A 92 20.60 -5.42 5.16
N ASN A 93 19.57 -4.93 4.45
CA ASN A 93 19.49 -3.54 3.94
C ASN A 93 18.53 -2.68 4.78
N SER A 94 18.61 -2.78 6.11
CA SER A 94 17.70 -2.19 7.09
C SER A 94 17.53 -0.65 6.99
N ILE A 95 18.44 0.05 6.30
CA ILE A 95 18.41 1.52 6.10
C ILE A 95 17.60 1.92 4.84
N ASN A 96 17.36 0.99 3.91
CA ASN A 96 16.57 1.22 2.68
C ASN A 96 15.52 0.12 2.46
N SER A 97 15.02 -0.48 3.55
CA SER A 97 14.02 -1.56 3.55
C SER A 97 12.61 -1.05 3.21
N ILE A 98 12.47 -0.43 2.04
CA ILE A 98 11.18 -0.02 1.49
C ILE A 98 10.57 -1.27 0.84
N ILE A 99 9.66 -1.87 1.60
CA ILE A 99 8.77 -2.97 1.22
C ILE A 99 8.06 -2.62 -0.10
N GLY A 100 7.81 -3.61 -0.94
CA GLY A 100 7.33 -3.43 -2.33
C GLY A 100 8.43 -3.20 -3.38
N LYS A 101 9.72 -3.31 -3.03
CA LYS A 101 10.84 -3.11 -3.98
C LYS A 101 11.53 -4.38 -4.48
N SER A 102 10.97 -5.57 -4.23
CA SER A 102 11.49 -6.80 -4.82
C SER A 102 11.04 -6.96 -6.28
N ILE A 103 11.98 -6.95 -7.23
CA ILE A 103 11.66 -7.26 -8.63
C ILE A 103 11.27 -8.74 -8.76
N LEU A 104 11.88 -9.63 -7.96
CA LEU A 104 11.52 -11.04 -7.92
C LEU A 104 10.11 -11.23 -7.33
N GLY A 105 9.80 -10.52 -6.24
CA GLY A 105 8.48 -10.53 -5.62
C GLY A 105 7.39 -10.02 -6.55
N GLN A 106 7.63 -8.93 -7.29
CA GLN A 106 6.68 -8.43 -8.28
C GLN A 106 6.44 -9.45 -9.39
N ILE A 107 7.49 -10.10 -9.92
CA ILE A 107 7.34 -11.17 -10.91
C ILE A 107 6.51 -12.33 -10.34
N HIS A 108 6.68 -12.66 -9.06
CA HIS A 108 5.86 -13.67 -8.38
C HIS A 108 4.39 -13.24 -8.23
N LEU A 109 4.11 -11.96 -7.93
CA LEU A 109 2.73 -11.42 -7.88
C LEU A 109 2.07 -11.45 -9.26
N ASP A 110 2.78 -10.95 -10.28
CA ASP A 110 2.35 -10.98 -11.68
C ASP A 110 2.04 -12.42 -12.13
N LEU A 111 2.86 -13.41 -11.72
CA LEU A 111 2.62 -14.82 -12.02
C LEU A 111 1.36 -15.36 -11.36
N ALA A 112 1.09 -15.05 -10.08
CA ALA A 112 -0.16 -15.45 -9.41
C ALA A 112 -1.39 -14.90 -10.15
N ASN A 113 -1.35 -13.60 -10.51
CA ASN A 113 -2.39 -12.95 -11.31
C ASN A 113 -2.53 -13.57 -12.72
N TYR A 114 -1.42 -13.96 -13.36
CA TYR A 114 -1.45 -14.65 -14.67
C TYR A 114 -2.02 -16.08 -14.59
N HIS A 115 -1.83 -16.79 -13.47
CA HIS A 115 -2.55 -18.04 -13.22
C HIS A 115 -4.05 -17.81 -13.12
N GLU A 116 -4.51 -16.83 -12.32
CA GLU A 116 -5.93 -16.55 -12.11
C GLU A 116 -6.67 -16.21 -13.41
N VAL A 117 -6.10 -15.36 -14.27
CA VAL A 117 -6.68 -15.04 -15.59
C VAL A 117 -6.49 -16.15 -16.64
N ASN A 118 -6.15 -17.38 -16.20
CA ASN A 118 -5.97 -18.59 -17.00
C ASN A 118 -4.93 -18.46 -18.13
N ARG A 119 -3.95 -17.56 -18.01
CA ARG A 119 -2.99 -17.24 -19.09
C ARG A 119 -2.12 -18.42 -19.52
N PHE A 120 -1.90 -19.38 -18.63
CA PHE A 120 -1.08 -20.57 -18.87
C PHE A 120 -1.90 -21.80 -19.28
N VAL A 121 -3.23 -21.69 -19.36
CA VAL A 121 -4.16 -22.80 -19.56
C VAL A 121 -4.61 -22.88 -21.03
N CYS A 122 -4.81 -24.09 -21.54
CA CYS A 122 -5.30 -24.32 -22.90
C CYS A 122 -6.72 -24.92 -22.88
N GLY A 123 -7.64 -24.35 -23.65
CA GLY A 123 -9.00 -24.88 -23.80
C GLY A 123 -9.92 -24.49 -22.64
N SER A 124 -10.45 -25.49 -21.92
CA SER A 124 -11.46 -25.32 -20.87
C SER A 124 -11.09 -26.05 -19.57
N GLU A 125 -9.80 -26.19 -19.30
CA GLU A 125 -9.28 -26.64 -18.00
C GLU A 125 -9.28 -25.46 -17.02
N ASN A 126 -9.17 -25.74 -15.72
CA ASN A 126 -8.94 -24.71 -14.70
C ASN A 126 -7.43 -24.49 -14.54
N PHE A 127 -7.01 -23.28 -14.17
CA PHE A 127 -5.62 -23.02 -13.79
C PHE A 127 -5.20 -23.79 -12.52
N ASP A 128 -3.90 -24.01 -12.41
CA ASP A 128 -3.28 -24.58 -11.21
C ASP A 128 -3.32 -23.55 -10.06
N VAL A 129 -4.28 -23.75 -9.15
CA VAL A 129 -4.48 -22.96 -7.92
C VAL A 129 -3.29 -23.13 -6.96
N GLY A 130 -2.64 -24.28 -6.95
CA GLY A 130 -1.47 -24.54 -6.10
C GLY A 130 -0.24 -23.74 -6.56
N ALA A 131 -0.01 -23.70 -7.87
CA ALA A 131 1.02 -22.83 -8.46
C ALA A 131 0.70 -21.35 -8.24
N ALA A 132 -0.56 -20.93 -8.40
CA ALA A 132 -1.00 -19.56 -8.14
C ALA A 132 -0.73 -19.13 -6.69
N PHE A 133 -1.13 -19.97 -5.72
CA PHE A 133 -0.92 -19.72 -4.30
C PHE A 133 0.58 -19.73 -3.93
N PHE A 134 1.37 -20.66 -4.46
CA PHE A 134 2.82 -20.67 -4.26
C PHE A 134 3.47 -19.36 -4.77
N HIS A 135 3.03 -18.85 -5.92
CA HIS A 135 3.52 -17.58 -6.44
C HIS A 135 3.12 -16.39 -5.55
N LEU A 136 1.91 -16.39 -4.98
CA LEU A 136 1.48 -15.37 -4.01
C LEU A 136 2.26 -15.43 -2.69
N GLU A 137 2.42 -16.61 -2.08
CA GLU A 137 3.15 -16.79 -0.81
C GLU A 137 4.63 -16.36 -0.97
N ALA A 138 5.28 -16.76 -2.07
CA ALA A 138 6.63 -16.34 -2.41
C ALA A 138 6.77 -14.83 -2.72
N SER A 139 5.71 -14.16 -3.16
CA SER A 139 5.69 -12.71 -3.34
C SER A 139 5.63 -11.98 -1.99
N ALA A 140 4.83 -12.49 -1.04
CA ALA A 140 4.79 -11.99 0.33
C ALA A 140 6.11 -12.24 1.08
N GLU A 141 6.75 -13.40 0.90
CA GLU A 141 8.12 -13.64 1.40
C GLU A 141 9.13 -12.66 0.81
N CYS A 142 9.01 -12.32 -0.48
CA CYS A 142 9.78 -11.26 -1.13
C CYS A 142 9.34 -9.83 -0.78
N GLY A 143 8.61 -9.64 0.33
CA GLY A 143 8.31 -8.31 0.87
C GLY A 143 7.45 -7.43 -0.04
N ILE A 144 6.52 -8.00 -0.82
CA ILE A 144 5.55 -7.22 -1.59
C ILE A 144 4.30 -6.97 -0.74
N LEU A 145 4.03 -5.70 -0.43
CA LEU A 145 2.97 -5.31 0.52
C LEU A 145 1.58 -5.82 0.11
N GLU A 146 1.22 -5.71 -1.17
CA GLU A 146 -0.05 -6.22 -1.74
C GLU A 146 -0.22 -7.74 -1.54
N ALA A 147 0.85 -8.51 -1.73
CA ALA A 147 0.87 -9.94 -1.47
C ALA A 147 0.79 -10.25 0.03
N THR A 148 1.52 -9.52 0.87
CA THR A 148 1.49 -9.63 2.33
C THR A 148 0.09 -9.36 2.91
N ILE A 149 -0.57 -8.29 2.46
CA ILE A 149 -1.95 -7.95 2.84
C ILE A 149 -2.92 -9.05 2.38
N THR A 150 -2.77 -9.56 1.16
CA THR A 150 -3.60 -10.65 0.64
C THR A 150 -3.42 -11.92 1.48
N MET A 151 -2.17 -12.33 1.78
CA MET A 151 -1.87 -13.49 2.62
C MET A 151 -2.37 -13.32 4.06
N ALA A 152 -2.31 -12.10 4.62
CA ALA A 152 -2.91 -11.78 5.91
C ALA A 152 -4.43 -11.97 5.88
N ARG A 153 -5.13 -11.32 4.95
CA ARG A 153 -6.59 -11.40 4.78
C ARG A 153 -7.05 -12.86 4.60
N LEU A 154 -6.40 -13.59 3.71
CA LEU A 154 -6.70 -14.98 3.35
C LEU A 154 -6.49 -15.94 4.55
N HIS A 155 -5.43 -15.75 5.35
CA HIS A 155 -5.24 -16.52 6.61
C HIS A 155 -6.16 -16.09 7.78
N LEU A 156 -6.78 -14.91 7.69
CA LEU A 156 -7.75 -14.39 8.67
C LEU A 156 -9.22 -14.62 8.28
N GLY A 157 -9.48 -15.16 7.08
CA GLY A 157 -10.84 -15.35 6.55
C GLY A 157 -11.54 -14.05 6.12
N LEU A 158 -10.76 -12.99 5.86
CA LEU A 158 -11.26 -11.68 5.42
C LEU A 158 -11.37 -11.63 3.88
N PRO A 159 -12.25 -10.78 3.31
CA PRO A 159 -12.30 -10.57 1.86
C PRO A 159 -10.96 -10.10 1.29
N HIS A 160 -10.55 -10.66 0.16
CA HIS A 160 -9.34 -10.30 -0.58
C HIS A 160 -9.57 -10.33 -2.09
N ASP A 161 -8.77 -9.55 -2.82
CA ASP A 161 -9.01 -9.20 -4.21
C ASP A 161 -8.24 -10.10 -5.20
N ILE A 162 -7.11 -10.67 -4.74
CA ILE A 162 -6.24 -11.58 -5.50
C ILE A 162 -6.50 -13.03 -5.07
N LEU A 163 -6.62 -13.94 -6.02
CA LEU A 163 -7.05 -15.32 -5.84
C LEU A 163 -8.35 -15.50 -5.01
N PRO A 164 -9.43 -14.71 -5.24
CA PRO A 164 -10.65 -14.68 -4.39
C PRO A 164 -11.46 -15.99 -4.38
N HIS A 165 -11.05 -16.98 -5.15
CA HIS A 165 -11.60 -18.34 -5.17
C HIS A 165 -10.95 -19.25 -4.10
N ILE A 166 -9.83 -18.85 -3.49
CA ILE A 166 -9.20 -19.54 -2.37
C ILE A 166 -9.82 -19.01 -1.07
N ASN A 167 -10.33 -19.91 -0.23
CA ASN A 167 -10.82 -19.58 1.11
C ASN A 167 -10.60 -20.80 2.00
N PHE A 168 -9.96 -20.60 3.16
CA PHE A 168 -9.72 -21.69 4.13
C PHE A 168 -10.92 -21.99 5.04
N GLY A 169 -11.94 -21.11 5.09
CA GLY A 169 -13.11 -21.28 5.96
C GLY A 169 -12.71 -21.46 7.42
N ASP A 170 -13.15 -22.56 8.04
CA ASP A 170 -12.83 -22.88 9.43
C ASP A 170 -11.34 -23.27 9.65
N GLU A 171 -10.56 -23.51 8.59
CA GLU A 171 -9.13 -23.85 8.66
C GLU A 171 -8.21 -22.61 8.70
N CYS A 172 -8.75 -21.41 8.89
CA CYS A 172 -7.99 -20.15 8.95
C CYS A 172 -6.91 -20.15 10.06
N ASN A 173 -5.64 -20.04 9.64
CA ASN A 173 -4.51 -19.99 10.55
C ASN A 173 -4.23 -18.57 11.05
N LEU A 174 -4.96 -18.17 12.10
CA LEU A 174 -4.84 -16.84 12.72
C LEU A 174 -3.39 -16.46 13.10
N ASN A 175 -2.55 -17.42 13.49
CA ASN A 175 -1.14 -17.11 13.81
C ASN A 175 -0.35 -16.66 12.57
N LYS A 176 -0.53 -17.33 11.42
CA LYS A 176 0.04 -16.86 10.14
C LYS A 176 -0.58 -15.53 9.72
N GLY A 177 -1.90 -15.39 9.85
CA GLY A 177 -2.64 -14.18 9.51
C GLY A 177 -2.12 -12.94 10.24
N PHE A 178 -1.97 -13.03 11.57
CA PHE A 178 -1.41 -11.95 12.38
C PHE A 178 0.06 -11.67 12.08
N ALA A 179 0.89 -12.67 11.75
CA ALA A 179 2.29 -12.43 11.38
C ALA A 179 2.44 -11.64 10.06
N TYR A 180 1.63 -11.97 9.04
CA TYR A 180 1.58 -11.17 7.80
C TYR A 180 0.95 -9.79 8.06
N LEU A 181 -0.07 -9.68 8.92
CA LEU A 181 -0.72 -8.41 9.24
C LEU A 181 0.20 -7.45 10.02
N GLU A 182 0.99 -7.97 10.97
CA GLU A 182 2.03 -7.22 11.68
C GLU A 182 3.11 -6.75 10.69
N THR A 183 3.53 -7.61 9.75
CA THR A 183 4.46 -7.23 8.66
C THR A 183 3.88 -6.12 7.76
N ALA A 184 2.58 -6.13 7.47
CA ALA A 184 1.92 -5.08 6.70
C ALA A 184 1.78 -3.77 7.50
N ALA A 185 1.46 -3.85 8.79
CA ALA A 185 1.40 -2.69 9.69
C ALA A 185 2.78 -2.03 9.85
N GLU A 186 3.86 -2.80 10.03
CA GLU A 186 5.24 -2.30 10.03
C GLU A 186 5.67 -1.70 8.68
N ALA A 187 5.05 -2.12 7.57
CA ALA A 187 5.27 -1.54 6.24
C ALA A 187 4.54 -0.19 6.02
N GLY A 188 3.65 0.20 6.93
CA GLY A 188 2.82 1.41 6.80
C GLY A 188 1.44 1.20 6.17
N ASP A 189 0.94 -0.04 6.05
CA ASP A 189 -0.47 -0.27 5.66
C ASP A 189 -1.40 0.13 6.82
N ARG A 190 -2.20 1.17 6.60
CA ARG A 190 -3.03 1.76 7.65
C ARG A 190 -4.19 0.85 8.04
N ALA A 191 -4.72 0.10 7.09
CA ALA A 191 -5.80 -0.86 7.34
C ALA A 191 -5.34 -1.98 8.29
N ALA A 192 -4.13 -2.52 8.08
CA ALA A 192 -3.50 -3.49 8.95
C ALA A 192 -3.24 -2.94 10.35
N MET A 193 -2.71 -1.72 10.48
CA MET A 193 -2.56 -1.05 11.79
C MET A 193 -3.90 -0.96 12.54
N VAL A 194 -4.97 -0.51 11.87
CA VAL A 194 -6.28 -0.37 12.52
C VAL A 194 -6.87 -1.73 12.90
N TYR A 195 -6.79 -2.75 12.03
CA TYR A 195 -7.27 -4.09 12.34
C TYR A 195 -6.50 -4.72 13.52
N MET A 196 -5.18 -4.58 13.56
CA MET A 196 -4.34 -4.98 14.71
C MET A 196 -4.82 -4.27 15.99
N ALA A 197 -5.04 -2.96 15.93
CA ALA A 197 -5.52 -2.17 17.06
C ALA A 197 -6.95 -2.53 17.51
N GLU A 198 -7.84 -2.92 16.60
CA GLU A 198 -9.20 -3.37 16.90
C GLU A 198 -9.21 -4.74 17.56
N ALA A 199 -8.44 -5.70 17.03
CA ALA A 199 -8.30 -7.03 17.60
C ALA A 199 -7.65 -6.98 18.99
N LEU A 200 -6.57 -6.22 19.16
CA LEU A 200 -5.90 -6.02 20.45
C LEU A 200 -6.75 -5.23 21.47
N ARG A 201 -7.68 -4.40 21.02
CA ARG A 201 -8.66 -3.69 21.88
C ARG A 201 -9.81 -4.59 22.33
N THR A 202 -10.39 -5.36 21.41
CA THR A 202 -11.62 -6.13 21.64
C THR A 202 -11.38 -7.56 22.13
N GLY A 203 -10.24 -8.15 21.79
CA GLY A 203 -10.00 -9.59 21.89
C GLY A 203 -10.60 -10.42 20.76
N PHE A 204 -11.38 -9.82 19.85
CA PHE A 204 -11.96 -10.53 18.71
C PHE A 204 -10.91 -10.76 17.62
N GLY A 205 -10.96 -11.91 16.95
CA GLY A 205 -10.03 -12.29 15.89
C GLY A 205 -8.60 -12.63 16.34
N LEU A 206 -8.21 -12.31 17.59
CA LEU A 206 -6.87 -12.65 18.11
C LEU A 206 -6.61 -14.17 18.05
N PRO A 207 -5.35 -14.61 17.83
CA PRO A 207 -5.00 -16.02 17.94
C PRO A 207 -5.24 -16.57 19.35
N ASN A 208 -5.59 -17.86 19.46
CA ASN A 208 -6.04 -18.54 20.69
C ASN A 208 -5.12 -18.48 21.92
N GLN A 209 -3.90 -17.94 21.79
CA GLN A 209 -2.91 -17.78 22.87
C GLN A 209 -2.71 -16.31 23.30
N CYS A 210 -3.34 -15.38 22.58
CA CYS A 210 -3.23 -13.94 22.81
C CYS A 210 -4.43 -13.44 23.65
N SER A 211 -4.21 -12.34 24.37
CA SER A 211 -5.25 -11.62 25.11
C SER A 211 -5.26 -10.14 24.72
N PRO A 212 -6.34 -9.39 24.98
CA PRO A 212 -6.37 -7.97 24.62
C PRO A 212 -5.24 -7.21 25.33
N ASN A 213 -4.52 -6.39 24.57
CA ASN A 213 -3.42 -5.56 25.04
C ASN A 213 -3.64 -4.12 24.56
N TRP A 214 -4.19 -3.31 25.46
CA TRP A 214 -4.58 -1.94 25.14
C TRP A 214 -3.38 -1.00 25.00
N ALA A 215 -2.25 -1.28 25.63
CA ALA A 215 -1.03 -0.51 25.44
C ALA A 215 -0.46 -0.66 24.01
N LEU A 216 -0.51 -1.88 23.45
CA LEU A 216 -0.12 -2.11 22.06
C LEU A 216 -1.18 -1.61 21.07
N ALA A 217 -2.47 -1.78 21.38
CA ALA A 217 -3.55 -1.23 20.55
C ALA A 217 -3.48 0.31 20.44
N VAL A 218 -3.22 1.02 21.54
CA VAL A 218 -3.02 2.48 21.50
C VAL A 218 -1.89 2.87 20.57
N ARG A 219 -0.74 2.20 20.61
CA ARG A 219 0.38 2.49 19.69
C ARG A 219 -0.03 2.39 18.22
N TRP A 220 -0.69 1.30 17.83
CA TRP A 220 -1.15 1.13 16.46
C TRP A 220 -2.22 2.17 16.06
N TYR A 221 -3.12 2.57 16.96
CA TYR A 221 -4.04 3.70 16.69
C TYR A 221 -3.31 5.06 16.61
N GLU A 222 -2.29 5.31 17.44
CA GLU A 222 -1.49 6.55 17.39
C GLU A 222 -0.76 6.64 16.04
N GLU A 223 -0.14 5.56 15.58
CA GLU A 223 0.55 5.49 14.29
C GLU A 223 -0.44 5.64 13.10
N ALA A 224 -1.58 4.92 13.12
CA ALA A 224 -2.62 4.99 12.07
C ALA A 224 -3.40 6.32 12.00
N VAL A 225 -3.28 7.20 12.99
CA VAL A 225 -3.89 8.55 12.98
C VAL A 225 -3.01 9.57 12.23
N TYR A 226 -1.71 9.32 12.08
CA TYR A 226 -0.82 10.18 11.29
C TYR A 226 -0.64 9.73 9.84
N LEU A 227 -1.05 8.49 9.50
CA LEU A 227 -1.13 8.04 8.12
C LEU A 227 -2.38 8.60 7.43
N GLU A 228 -2.16 9.35 6.36
CA GLU A 228 -3.18 9.83 5.41
C GLU A 228 -2.93 9.15 4.07
N GLU A 229 -3.63 8.03 3.82
CA GLU A 229 -3.55 7.27 2.57
C GLU A 229 -4.30 8.00 1.46
N THR A 230 -3.60 8.95 0.84
CA THR A 230 -4.01 9.61 -0.41
C THR A 230 -3.31 8.97 -1.59
N ASP A 231 -4.05 8.70 -2.67
CA ASP A 231 -3.46 8.31 -3.94
C ASP A 231 -2.74 9.49 -4.61
N SER A 232 -1.93 9.21 -5.64
CA SER A 232 -1.13 10.26 -6.31
C SER A 232 -1.97 11.32 -7.04
N ASP A 233 -3.25 11.04 -7.30
CA ASP A 233 -4.20 11.96 -7.92
C ASP A 233 -5.14 12.65 -6.91
N GLY A 234 -5.08 12.30 -5.60
CA GLY A 234 -5.87 12.92 -4.53
C GLY A 234 -7.37 12.60 -4.54
N ASN A 235 -7.78 11.50 -5.19
CA ASN A 235 -9.17 11.06 -5.33
C ASN A 235 -9.57 9.95 -4.34
N PHE A 236 -8.58 9.24 -3.77
CA PHE A 236 -8.81 8.22 -2.74
C PHE A 236 -8.47 8.76 -1.35
N ASP A 237 -9.36 8.51 -0.39
CA ASP A 237 -9.17 8.81 1.03
C ASP A 237 -9.27 7.49 1.82
N GLY A 238 -8.12 6.85 2.07
CA GLY A 238 -8.04 5.65 2.91
C GLY A 238 -8.36 5.88 4.39
N THR A 239 -8.75 7.09 4.79
CA THR A 239 -9.32 7.39 6.10
C THR A 239 -10.85 7.27 6.15
N MET A 240 -11.54 7.10 5.01
CA MET A 240 -13.01 7.02 4.95
C MET A 240 -13.61 5.86 5.76
N ASP A 241 -13.04 4.65 5.63
CA ASP A 241 -13.51 3.46 6.37
C ASP A 241 -13.15 3.52 7.86
N HIS A 242 -12.02 4.15 8.19
CA HIS A 242 -11.48 4.25 9.55
C HIS A 242 -11.11 5.70 9.91
N PRO A 243 -12.10 6.59 10.15
CA PRO A 243 -11.86 8.03 10.26
C PRO A 243 -11.05 8.41 11.49
N ARG A 244 -10.08 9.32 11.30
CA ARG A 244 -9.11 9.74 12.33
C ARG A 244 -9.75 10.07 13.68
N HIS A 245 -10.84 10.85 13.70
CA HIS A 245 -11.57 11.20 14.92
C HIS A 245 -12.16 10.00 15.67
N GLN A 246 -12.54 8.91 14.98
CA GLN A 246 -13.03 7.69 15.64
C GLN A 246 -11.89 6.92 16.30
N LEU A 247 -10.73 6.85 15.65
CA LEU A 247 -9.52 6.22 16.22
C LEU A 247 -9.05 6.98 17.46
N VAL A 248 -8.96 8.31 17.40
CA VAL A 248 -8.59 9.16 18.55
C VAL A 248 -9.59 9.05 19.69
N ALA A 249 -10.90 9.11 19.42
CA ALA A 249 -11.92 8.93 20.45
C ALA A 249 -11.91 7.52 21.08
N THR A 250 -11.48 6.50 20.32
CA THR A 250 -11.29 5.13 20.82
C THR A 250 -10.11 5.06 21.79
N GLN A 251 -8.97 5.66 21.44
CA GLN A 251 -7.83 5.83 22.37
C GLN A 251 -8.24 6.60 23.64
N ALA A 252 -8.98 7.70 23.47
CA ALA A 252 -9.46 8.52 24.59
C ALA A 252 -10.30 7.70 25.58
N HIS A 253 -11.21 6.86 25.07
CA HIS A 253 -12.01 5.96 25.91
C HIS A 253 -11.15 4.92 26.64
N MET A 254 -10.16 4.32 25.96
CA MET A 254 -9.24 3.35 26.57
C MET A 254 -8.39 3.98 27.70
N PHE A 255 -7.92 5.22 27.52
CA PHE A 255 -7.24 5.97 28.58
C PHE A 255 -8.18 6.40 29.71
N LEU A 256 -9.46 6.67 29.43
CA LEU A 256 -10.44 7.06 30.43
C LEU A 256 -10.79 5.91 31.39
N THR A 257 -10.94 4.68 30.89
CA THR A 257 -11.27 3.52 31.73
C THR A 257 -10.03 2.81 32.28
N GLY A 258 -8.95 2.73 31.50
CA GLY A 258 -7.81 1.85 31.78
C GLY A 258 -8.17 0.36 31.70
N GLY A 259 -7.16 -0.50 31.80
CA GLY A 259 -7.30 -1.97 31.73
C GLY A 259 -6.41 -2.61 30.67
N HIS A 260 -6.36 -3.95 30.65
CA HIS A 260 -5.67 -4.73 29.60
C HIS A 260 -4.21 -4.27 29.31
N GLY A 261 -3.46 -3.98 30.38
CA GLY A 261 -2.07 -3.50 30.31
C GLY A 261 -1.91 -1.98 30.15
N LEU A 262 -2.98 -1.24 29.90
CA LEU A 262 -2.99 0.23 29.84
C LEU A 262 -3.36 0.84 31.20
N VAL A 263 -2.57 1.82 31.65
CA VAL A 263 -2.84 2.61 32.86
C VAL A 263 -3.88 3.70 32.55
N GLN A 264 -4.81 3.92 33.48
CA GLN A 264 -5.83 4.96 33.37
C GLN A 264 -5.18 6.35 33.44
N HIS A 265 -5.49 7.21 32.47
CA HIS A 265 -4.97 8.59 32.40
C HIS A 265 -6.09 9.54 31.97
N THR A 266 -6.94 9.94 32.93
CA THR A 266 -8.10 10.84 32.74
C THR A 266 -7.73 12.13 31.99
N LYS A 267 -6.58 12.75 32.34
CA LYS A 267 -6.07 13.93 31.64
C LYS A 267 -5.80 13.68 30.15
N LYS A 268 -5.04 12.63 29.81
CA LYS A 268 -4.77 12.28 28.40
C LYS A 268 -6.07 11.91 27.67
N ALA A 269 -7.04 11.28 28.35
CA ALA A 269 -8.36 11.04 27.78
C ALA A 269 -9.12 12.33 27.44
N GLY A 270 -9.12 13.33 28.33
CA GLY A 270 -9.71 14.64 28.06
C GLY A 270 -9.05 15.36 26.88
N GLU A 271 -7.71 15.36 26.82
CA GLU A 271 -6.93 15.92 25.71
C GLU A 271 -7.25 15.23 24.37
N LEU A 272 -7.32 13.90 24.36
CA LEU A 272 -7.68 13.12 23.16
C LEU A 272 -9.16 13.30 22.75
N PHE A 273 -10.10 13.44 23.69
CA PHE A 273 -11.50 13.72 23.35
C PHE A 273 -11.67 15.12 22.73
N THR A 274 -10.96 16.13 23.22
CA THR A 274 -10.90 17.46 22.58
C THR A 274 -10.36 17.36 21.15
N TRP A 275 -9.23 16.67 20.95
CA TRP A 275 -8.63 16.49 19.61
C TRP A 275 -9.54 15.68 18.67
N ALA A 276 -10.23 14.65 19.17
CA ALA A 276 -11.24 13.93 18.40
C ALA A 276 -12.43 14.83 17.98
N ALA A 277 -12.81 15.80 18.82
CA ALA A 277 -13.85 16.77 18.51
C ALA A 277 -13.42 17.77 17.44
N GLU A 278 -12.16 18.20 17.46
CA GLU A 278 -11.53 19.05 16.43
C GLU A 278 -11.48 18.31 15.08
N LEU A 279 -10.88 17.11 15.04
CA LEU A 279 -10.85 16.24 13.85
C LEU A 279 -12.25 15.85 13.32
N ALA A 280 -13.28 15.81 14.19
CA ALA A 280 -14.66 15.61 13.78
C ALA A 280 -15.31 16.89 13.24
N THR A 281 -14.87 18.07 13.68
CA THR A 281 -15.32 19.38 13.18
C THR A 281 -14.71 19.68 11.81
N GLU A 282 -13.42 19.40 11.63
CA GLU A 282 -12.71 19.47 10.34
C GLU A 282 -13.38 18.57 9.29
N ALA A 283 -13.70 17.33 9.67
CA ALA A 283 -14.48 16.39 8.84
C ALA A 283 -15.98 16.75 8.71
N MET A 284 -16.39 17.95 9.12
CA MET A 284 -17.76 18.49 9.10
C MET A 284 -18.83 17.66 9.86
N LYS A 285 -18.42 16.71 10.70
CA LYS A 285 -19.31 15.85 11.51
C LYS A 285 -19.69 16.53 12.83
N GLY A 286 -20.20 17.76 12.78
CA GLY A 286 -20.45 18.61 13.97
C GLY A 286 -21.30 17.99 15.09
N LYS A 287 -22.24 17.09 14.77
CA LYS A 287 -22.99 16.31 15.79
C LYS A 287 -22.09 15.36 16.60
N LEU A 288 -21.08 14.79 15.96
CA LEU A 288 -20.11 13.89 16.57
C LEU A 288 -19.04 14.68 17.34
N ALA A 289 -18.61 15.84 16.81
CA ALA A 289 -17.76 16.78 17.53
C ALA A 289 -18.38 17.25 18.85
N ALA A 290 -19.66 17.65 18.83
CA ALA A 290 -20.37 18.04 20.05
C ALA A 290 -20.45 16.91 21.10
N LYS A 291 -20.57 15.65 20.65
CA LYS A 291 -20.48 14.48 21.54
C LYS A 291 -19.08 14.35 22.14
N TYR A 292 -18.02 14.47 21.34
CA TYR A 292 -16.65 14.33 21.83
C TYR A 292 -16.24 15.47 22.77
N TYR A 293 -16.66 16.72 22.53
CA TYR A 293 -16.49 17.80 23.51
C TYR A 293 -17.19 17.49 24.84
N MET A 294 -18.43 16.97 24.81
CA MET A 294 -19.13 16.55 26.03
C MET A 294 -18.37 15.45 26.78
N GLN A 295 -17.81 14.47 26.07
CA GLN A 295 -16.98 13.41 26.66
C GLN A 295 -15.61 13.93 27.16
N ALA A 296 -15.08 15.02 26.60
CA ALA A 296 -13.90 15.70 27.13
C ALA A 296 -14.22 16.35 28.47
N GLU A 297 -15.30 17.16 28.57
CA GLU A 297 -15.74 17.77 29.83
C GLU A 297 -16.03 16.71 30.92
N GLU A 298 -16.66 15.59 30.56
CA GLU A 298 -16.85 14.45 31.45
C GLU A 298 -15.53 13.87 31.98
N ALA A 299 -14.46 13.84 31.17
CA ALA A 299 -13.13 13.38 31.58
C ALA A 299 -12.35 14.42 32.40
N TRP A 300 -12.47 15.72 32.06
CA TRP A 300 -11.87 16.82 32.82
C TRP A 300 -12.48 16.91 34.23
N ALA A 301 -13.80 16.75 34.36
CA ALA A 301 -14.50 16.72 35.65
C ALA A 301 -14.18 15.50 36.54
N GLN A 302 -13.45 14.50 36.02
CA GLN A 302 -12.95 13.35 36.79
C GLN A 302 -11.50 13.52 37.30
N ILE A 303 -10.84 14.64 36.98
CA ILE A 303 -9.55 14.98 37.57
C ILE A 303 -9.80 15.53 38.99
N PRO A 304 -9.16 15.00 40.04
CA PRO A 304 -9.31 15.55 41.39
C PRO A 304 -8.70 16.96 41.47
N GLU A 305 -9.37 17.85 42.21
CA GLU A 305 -8.81 19.16 42.59
C GLU A 305 -7.63 18.95 43.56
N GLU A 306 -6.50 19.65 43.33
CA GLU A 306 -5.25 19.57 44.12
C GLU A 306 -5.23 20.52 45.34
#